data_AF-A0A1S1P4G5-F1
#
_entry.id   AF-A0A1S1P4G5-F1
#
_cell.length_a   1.000
_cell.length_b   1.000
_cell.length_c   1.000
_cell.angle_alpha   90.00
_cell.angle_beta   90.00
_cell.angle_gamma   90.00
#
_symmetry.space_group_name_H-M   'P 1'
#
loop_
_entity.id
_entity.type
_entity.pdbx_description
1 polymer ?
#
loop_
_entity_poly.entity_id
_entity_poly.type
_entity_poly.pdbx_seq_one_letter_code
_entity_poly.pdbx_strand_id
1 'polypeptide(L)'
;MAQPTLYHVAPNGAVIGEHLVHRRYGTAARQFSPSNTAINGGNLGALMWEMALETARLALVPDTVSRLDCLFACETEDMARAFRDRFRAGSAIYAVEPWADAKMYRGDYGLISNNVLGGPYLAFMPPIAVSYWTKPPCEEVEVLVGGPADVIAIIDPGQR
;
A
#
# COMPACT_ATOMS: atom_id res chain seq x y z
N MET A 1 -21.03 12.74 -7.19
CA MET A 1 -20.11 13.16 -6.10
C MET A 1 -18.74 13.33 -6.73
N ALA A 2 -17.98 14.37 -6.36
CA ALA A 2 -16.60 14.50 -6.82
C ALA A 2 -15.76 13.35 -6.25
N GLN A 3 -14.83 12.80 -7.02
CA GLN A 3 -13.88 11.81 -6.54
C GLN A 3 -12.92 12.47 -5.55
N PRO A 4 -12.46 11.77 -4.50
CA PRO A 4 -11.50 12.33 -3.58
C PRO A 4 -10.14 12.43 -4.27
N THR A 5 -9.45 13.56 -4.07
CA THR A 5 -8.02 13.65 -4.38
C THR A 5 -7.23 12.88 -3.31
N LEU A 6 -6.39 11.95 -3.76
CA LEU A 6 -5.45 11.20 -2.94
C LEU A 6 -4.01 11.46 -3.40
N TYR A 7 -3.02 11.01 -2.62
CA TYR A 7 -1.61 11.25 -2.89
C TYR A 7 -0.84 9.95 -3.02
N HIS A 8 -0.31 9.67 -4.21
CA HIS A 8 0.44 8.46 -4.52
C HIS A 8 1.94 8.72 -4.51
N VAL A 9 2.70 7.89 -3.80
CA VAL A 9 4.18 7.93 -3.78
C VAL A 9 4.72 6.81 -4.64
N ALA A 10 5.48 7.17 -5.68
CA ALA A 10 6.04 6.21 -6.63
C ALA A 10 7.35 6.70 -7.26
N PRO A 11 8.12 5.81 -7.92
CA PRO A 11 9.25 6.23 -8.75
C PRO A 11 8.85 7.33 -9.73
N ASN A 12 9.82 8.18 -10.06
CA ASN A 12 9.62 9.32 -10.94
C ASN A 12 9.26 8.83 -12.35
N GLY A 13 8.48 9.63 -13.09
CA GLY A 13 8.21 9.39 -14.51
C GLY A 13 6.74 9.32 -14.89
N ALA A 14 5.81 9.35 -13.94
CA ALA A 14 4.40 9.47 -14.29
C ALA A 14 4.07 10.89 -14.77
N VAL A 15 3.10 11.01 -15.68
CA VAL A 15 2.68 12.29 -16.27
C VAL A 15 1.23 12.62 -15.94
N ILE A 16 0.88 13.90 -15.95
CA ILE A 16 -0.52 14.34 -15.75
C ILE A 16 -1.40 13.75 -16.86
N GLY A 17 -2.54 13.18 -16.47
CA GLY A 17 -3.46 12.44 -17.34
C GLY A 17 -3.13 10.96 -17.49
N GLU A 18 -2.03 10.47 -16.92
CA GLU A 18 -1.71 9.05 -16.92
C GLU A 18 -2.67 8.25 -16.02
N HIS A 19 -3.08 7.08 -16.50
CA HIS A 19 -3.86 6.12 -15.74
C HIS A 19 -2.93 5.15 -15.00
N LEU A 20 -2.82 5.31 -13.68
CA LEU A 20 -2.03 4.40 -12.87
C LEU A 20 -2.78 3.10 -12.65
N VAL A 21 -2.16 1.98 -13.04
CA VAL A 21 -2.75 0.65 -12.89
C VAL A 21 -2.41 0.08 -11.50
N HIS A 22 -3.44 -0.29 -10.75
CA HIS A 22 -3.33 -1.13 -9.55
C HIS A 22 -2.59 -2.46 -9.88
N ARG A 23 -1.89 -3.08 -8.90
CA ARG A 23 -1.17 -4.39 -8.95
C ARG A 23 0.36 -4.36 -8.98
N ARG A 24 1.03 -3.23 -9.24
CA ARG A 24 2.50 -3.25 -9.40
C ARG A 24 3.23 -3.91 -8.23
N TYR A 25 2.81 -3.60 -7.00
CA TYR A 25 3.35 -4.22 -5.78
C TYR A 25 3.03 -5.71 -5.67
N GLY A 26 1.77 -6.09 -5.86
CA GLY A 26 1.36 -7.49 -5.80
C GLY A 26 2.02 -8.37 -6.86
N THR A 27 2.26 -7.84 -8.07
CA THR A 27 3.02 -8.53 -9.12
C THR A 27 4.45 -8.81 -8.65
N ALA A 28 5.12 -7.84 -8.01
CA ALA A 28 6.45 -8.04 -7.44
C ALA A 28 6.44 -9.07 -6.30
N ALA A 29 5.45 -9.01 -5.41
CA ALA A 29 5.30 -10.00 -4.33
C ALA A 29 5.06 -11.42 -4.87
N ARG A 30 4.31 -11.57 -5.96
CA ARG A 30 4.05 -12.87 -6.61
C ARG A 30 5.24 -13.44 -7.38
N GLN A 31 6.32 -12.66 -7.57
CA GLN A 31 7.55 -13.17 -8.19
C GLN A 31 8.41 -13.99 -7.21
N PHE A 32 8.17 -13.91 -5.90
CA PHE A 32 8.86 -14.75 -4.93
C PHE A 32 8.48 -16.22 -5.14
N SER A 33 9.44 -16.98 -5.64
CA SER A 33 9.32 -18.41 -5.81
C SER A 33 10.71 -19.05 -5.75
N PRO A 34 10.82 -20.34 -5.39
CA PRO A 34 12.09 -21.06 -5.45
C PRO A 34 12.74 -21.04 -6.85
N SER A 35 11.97 -20.77 -7.90
CA SER A 35 12.37 -20.85 -9.32
C SER A 35 12.68 -19.49 -9.96
N ASN A 36 12.41 -18.38 -9.29
CA ASN A 36 12.44 -17.04 -9.91
C ASN A 36 13.24 -16.04 -9.06
N THR A 37 12.67 -15.55 -7.97
CA THR A 37 13.36 -14.59 -7.09
C THR A 37 13.75 -15.28 -5.78
N ALA A 38 15.06 -15.41 -5.55
CA ALA A 38 15.59 -15.92 -4.30
C ALA A 38 15.10 -15.06 -3.12
N ILE A 39 14.50 -15.71 -2.13
CA ILE A 39 14.10 -15.08 -0.89
C ILE A 39 15.35 -14.90 -0.02
N ASN A 40 15.57 -13.68 0.47
CA ASN A 40 16.56 -13.37 1.49
C ASN A 40 15.83 -12.91 2.77
N GLY A 41 16.56 -12.79 3.89
CA GLY A 41 15.93 -12.39 5.16
C GLY A 41 15.17 -11.05 5.10
N GLY A 42 15.58 -10.13 4.21
CA GLY A 42 14.96 -8.82 4.06
C GLY A 42 13.62 -8.85 3.32
N ASN A 43 13.46 -9.70 2.31
CA ASN A 43 12.19 -9.79 1.55
C ASN A 43 11.23 -10.86 2.11
N LEU A 44 11.72 -11.81 2.91
CA LEU A 44 10.89 -12.81 3.59
C LEU A 44 9.88 -12.17 4.54
N GLY A 45 10.31 -11.21 5.36
CA GLY A 45 9.43 -10.54 6.32
C GLY A 45 8.25 -9.82 5.66
N ALA A 46 8.51 -9.13 4.54
CA ALA A 46 7.47 -8.47 3.75
C ALA A 46 6.49 -9.49 3.16
N LEU A 47 6.98 -10.59 2.59
CA LEU A 47 6.14 -11.66 2.07
C LEU A 47 5.26 -12.29 3.17
N MET A 48 5.82 -12.55 4.35
CA MET A 48 5.07 -13.10 5.49
C MET A 48 3.94 -12.16 5.94
N TRP A 49 4.19 -10.85 5.98
CA TRP A 49 3.16 -9.86 6.26
C TRP A 49 2.03 -9.88 5.24
N GLU A 50 2.37 -9.84 3.95
CA GLU A 50 1.34 -9.86 2.89
C GLU A 50 0.54 -11.17 2.88
N MET A 51 1.18 -12.31 3.19
CA MET A 51 0.47 -13.58 3.37
C MET A 51 -0.51 -13.52 4.55
N ALA A 52 -0.08 -13.00 5.70
CA ALA A 52 -0.94 -12.89 6.88
C ALA A 52 -2.12 -11.94 6.64
N LEU A 53 -1.85 -10.77 6.02
CA LEU A 53 -2.86 -9.78 5.67
C LEU A 53 -3.86 -10.32 4.66
N GLU A 54 -3.41 -10.92 3.56
CA GLU A 54 -4.33 -11.46 2.56
C GLU A 54 -5.16 -12.63 3.11
N THR A 55 -4.57 -13.49 3.95
CA THR A 55 -5.30 -14.58 4.63
C THR A 55 -6.41 -14.01 5.52
N ALA A 56 -6.10 -12.99 6.33
CA ALA A 56 -7.09 -12.33 7.18
C ALA A 56 -8.19 -11.63 6.36
N ARG A 57 -7.81 -10.98 5.25
CA ARG A 57 -8.76 -10.34 4.32
C ARG A 57 -9.77 -11.35 3.78
N LEU A 58 -9.27 -12.46 3.22
CA LEU A 58 -10.10 -13.52 2.65
C LEU A 58 -11.03 -14.15 3.70
N ALA A 59 -10.59 -14.27 4.95
CA ALA A 59 -11.38 -14.87 6.01
C ALA A 59 -12.44 -13.93 6.60
N LEU A 60 -12.15 -12.62 6.71
CA LEU A 60 -12.96 -11.69 7.49
C LEU A 60 -13.71 -10.65 6.65
N VAL A 61 -13.12 -10.19 5.55
CA VAL A 61 -13.63 -9.11 4.70
C VAL A 61 -13.34 -9.39 3.21
N PRO A 62 -13.77 -10.54 2.66
CA PRO A 62 -13.34 -11.03 1.33
C PRO A 62 -13.70 -10.09 0.17
N ASP A 63 -14.69 -9.22 0.34
CA ASP A 63 -15.16 -8.29 -0.71
C ASP A 63 -14.40 -6.95 -0.74
N THR A 64 -13.48 -6.73 0.21
CA THR A 64 -12.65 -5.52 0.28
C THR A 64 -11.43 -5.59 -0.66
N VAL A 65 -10.77 -4.45 -0.85
CA VAL A 65 -9.58 -4.30 -1.70
C VAL A 65 -8.41 -5.14 -1.16
N SER A 66 -7.76 -5.92 -2.03
CA SER A 66 -6.52 -6.63 -1.67
C SER A 66 -5.32 -5.70 -1.78
N ARG A 67 -4.40 -5.74 -0.79
CA ARG A 67 -3.09 -5.06 -0.87
C ARG A 67 -2.23 -5.56 -2.04
N LEU A 68 -2.46 -6.80 -2.47
CA LEU A 68 -1.81 -7.41 -3.62
C LEU A 68 -2.47 -7.02 -4.96
N ASP A 69 -3.55 -6.26 -4.91
CA ASP A 69 -4.33 -5.85 -6.07
C ASP A 69 -4.88 -4.42 -5.89
N CYS A 70 -4.00 -3.49 -5.51
CA CYS A 70 -4.36 -2.08 -5.31
C CYS A 70 -3.28 -1.11 -5.80
N LEU A 71 -3.68 0.17 -5.84
CA LEU A 71 -2.79 1.32 -5.78
C LEU A 71 -2.78 1.83 -4.33
N PHE A 72 -1.59 2.06 -3.76
CA PHE A 72 -1.44 2.62 -2.42
C PHE A 72 -1.43 4.15 -2.48
N ALA A 73 -2.21 4.82 -1.65
CA ALA A 73 -2.23 6.28 -1.59
C ALA A 73 -2.36 6.78 -0.14
N CYS A 74 -2.11 8.07 0.04
CA CYS A 74 -2.31 8.81 1.29
C CYS A 74 -3.48 9.79 1.12
N GLU A 75 -4.14 10.14 2.22
CA GLU A 75 -5.27 11.08 2.21
C GLU A 75 -4.81 12.53 2.05
N THR A 76 -3.60 12.85 2.51
CA THR A 76 -3.05 14.20 2.48
C THR A 76 -1.63 14.23 1.91
N GLU A 77 -1.25 15.41 1.41
CA GLU A 77 0.10 15.67 0.94
C GLU A 77 1.14 15.45 2.05
N ASP A 78 0.86 15.93 3.26
CA ASP A 78 1.78 15.80 4.40
C ASP A 78 2.05 14.33 4.75
N MET A 79 1.00 13.49 4.70
CA MET A 79 1.15 12.05 4.90
C MET A 79 1.99 11.41 3.79
N ALA A 80 1.80 11.82 2.53
CA ALA A 80 2.61 11.33 1.42
C ALA A 80 4.08 11.76 1.55
N ARG A 81 4.34 12.99 2.00
CA ARG A 81 5.70 13.48 2.29
C ARG A 81 6.36 12.66 3.40
N ALA A 82 5.67 12.47 4.52
CA ALA A 82 6.16 11.66 5.64
C ALA A 82 6.44 10.20 5.22
N PHE A 83 5.53 9.58 4.47
CA PHE A 83 5.70 8.22 3.95
C PHE A 83 6.90 8.13 3.00
N ARG A 84 7.01 9.07 2.05
CA ARG A 84 8.13 9.13 1.11
C ARG A 84 9.45 9.24 1.84
N ASP A 85 9.59 10.23 2.72
CA ASP A 85 10.85 10.54 3.38
C ASP A 85 11.34 9.36 4.23
N ARG A 86 10.40 8.59 4.79
CA ARG A 86 10.73 7.42 5.61
C ARG A 86 10.98 6.13 4.83
N PHE A 87 10.17 5.82 3.82
CA PHE A 87 10.15 4.48 3.20
C PHE A 87 10.54 4.46 1.71
N ARG A 88 10.52 5.62 1.06
CA ARG A 88 10.67 5.79 -0.40
C ARG A 88 11.46 7.06 -0.74
N ALA A 89 12.53 7.34 0.03
CA ALA A 89 13.32 8.55 -0.12
C ALA A 89 13.73 8.76 -1.58
N GLY A 90 13.57 9.99 -2.07
CA GLY A 90 13.83 10.36 -3.47
C GLY A 90 12.68 10.12 -4.45
N SER A 91 11.63 9.38 -4.08
CA SER A 91 10.46 9.14 -4.95
C SER A 91 9.63 10.40 -5.19
N ALA A 92 8.82 10.37 -6.23
CA ALA A 92 7.87 11.43 -6.55
C ALA A 92 6.55 11.30 -5.76
N ILE A 93 5.83 12.41 -5.64
CA ILE A 93 4.49 12.50 -5.07
C ILE A 93 3.54 13.04 -6.13
N TYR A 94 2.48 12.28 -6.38
CA TYR A 94 1.46 12.59 -7.38
C TYR A 94 0.11 12.76 -6.68
N ALA A 95 -0.66 13.79 -7.04
CA ALA A 95 -2.07 13.84 -6.71
C ALA A 95 -2.84 13.00 -7.74
N VAL A 96 -3.71 12.12 -7.24
CA VAL A 96 -4.46 11.17 -8.06
C VAL A 96 -5.94 11.18 -7.73
N GLU A 97 -6.77 10.93 -8.72
CA GLU A 97 -8.22 10.74 -8.58
C GLU A 97 -8.60 9.30 -8.94
N PRO A 98 -9.02 8.47 -7.97
CA PRO A 98 -9.54 7.13 -8.25
C PRO A 98 -10.78 7.19 -9.15
N TRP A 99 -10.91 6.24 -10.06
CA TRP A 99 -12.13 6.12 -10.88
C TRP A 99 -13.39 5.92 -10.03
N ALA A 100 -14.56 6.27 -10.58
CA ALA A 100 -15.79 6.43 -9.80
C ALA A 100 -16.30 5.10 -9.22
N ASP A 101 -15.95 3.99 -9.86
CA ASP A 101 -16.27 2.61 -9.48
C ASP A 101 -15.14 1.95 -8.67
N ALA A 102 -14.02 2.62 -8.44
CA ALA A 102 -12.91 2.08 -7.68
C ALA A 102 -13.31 1.87 -6.22
N LYS A 103 -13.20 0.62 -5.74
CA LYS A 103 -13.33 0.32 -4.32
C LYS A 103 -12.15 0.93 -3.56
N MET A 104 -12.41 1.45 -2.38
CA MET A 104 -11.37 1.98 -1.50
C MET A 104 -11.44 1.32 -0.13
N TYR A 105 -10.27 1.13 0.47
CA TYR A 105 -10.12 0.68 1.85
C TYR A 105 -9.12 1.58 2.59
N ARG A 106 -9.41 1.93 3.84
CA ARG A 106 -8.51 2.70 4.71
C ARG A 106 -7.92 1.75 5.74
N GLY A 107 -6.63 1.48 5.64
CA GLY A 107 -5.87 0.64 6.56
C GLY A 107 -4.92 1.45 7.44
N ASP A 108 -4.44 0.85 8.52
CA ASP A 108 -3.40 1.43 9.36
C ASP A 108 -2.05 0.78 9.05
N TYR A 109 -1.24 1.48 8.26
CA TYR A 109 0.09 1.01 7.89
C TYR A 109 1.04 0.96 9.10
N GLY A 110 0.79 1.79 10.12
CA GLY A 110 1.59 1.89 11.34
C GLY A 110 1.64 0.55 12.08
N LEU A 111 0.54 -0.21 12.03
CA LEU A 111 0.46 -1.56 12.62
C LEU A 111 1.53 -2.53 12.09
N ILE A 112 1.95 -2.37 10.84
CA ILE A 112 2.93 -3.25 10.18
C ILE A 112 4.28 -2.57 9.92
N SER A 113 4.37 -1.24 10.02
CA SER A 113 5.56 -0.44 9.70
C SER A 113 6.32 0.09 10.93
N ASN A 114 5.62 0.34 12.05
CA ASN A 114 6.19 0.94 13.27
C ASN A 114 6.67 -0.10 14.29
N ASN A 115 6.31 -1.35 14.06
CA ASN A 115 6.36 -2.40 15.05
C ASN A 115 7.59 -3.30 14.84
N VAL A 116 8.69 -3.03 15.54
CA VAL A 116 9.76 -4.02 15.75
C VAL A 116 9.30 -4.95 16.87
N LEU A 117 8.40 -5.87 16.53
CA LEU A 117 7.84 -6.78 17.52
C LEU A 117 8.83 -7.91 17.79
N GLY A 118 9.38 -7.91 19.00
CA GLY A 118 10.14 -9.04 19.51
C GLY A 118 9.23 -10.25 19.70
N GLY A 119 9.71 -11.44 19.32
CA GLY A 119 9.03 -12.71 19.57
C GLY A 119 8.69 -13.49 18.31
N PRO A 120 8.03 -14.66 18.44
CA PRO A 120 7.70 -15.51 17.31
C PRO A 120 6.69 -14.85 16.37
N TYR A 121 6.91 -14.95 15.06
CA TYR A 121 6.02 -14.38 14.03
C TYR A 121 4.54 -14.78 14.20
N LEU A 122 4.29 -16.02 14.60
CA LEU A 122 2.94 -16.55 14.83
C LEU A 122 2.22 -15.88 16.01
N ALA A 123 2.95 -15.27 16.94
CA ALA A 123 2.36 -14.60 18.10
C ALA A 123 1.81 -13.21 17.75
N PHE A 124 2.45 -12.49 16.80
CA PHE A 124 2.13 -11.09 16.55
C PHE A 124 1.51 -10.82 15.17
N MET A 125 1.93 -11.52 14.11
CA MET A 125 1.42 -11.22 12.76
C MET A 125 -0.09 -11.49 12.62
N PRO A 126 -0.65 -12.64 13.07
CA PRO A 126 -2.07 -12.90 12.93
C PRO A 126 -2.99 -11.86 13.63
N PRO A 127 -2.84 -11.54 14.92
CA PRO A 127 -3.73 -10.57 15.58
C PRO A 127 -3.59 -9.15 15.01
N ILE A 128 -2.40 -8.79 14.49
CA ILE A 128 -2.20 -7.52 13.79
C ILE A 128 -2.89 -7.51 12.43
N ALA A 129 -2.77 -8.59 11.64
CA ALA A 129 -3.47 -8.69 10.36
C ALA A 129 -4.99 -8.62 10.53
N VAL A 130 -5.54 -9.25 11.59
CA VAL A 130 -6.95 -9.11 11.94
C VAL A 130 -7.29 -7.65 12.28
N SER A 131 -6.46 -7.00 13.11
CA SER A 131 -6.68 -5.61 13.51
C SER A 131 -6.65 -4.65 12.32
N TYR A 132 -5.71 -4.85 11.39
CA TYR A 132 -5.57 -4.06 10.17
C TYR A 132 -6.87 -4.01 9.37
N TRP A 133 -7.58 -5.15 9.24
CA TRP A 133 -8.80 -5.23 8.44
C TRP A 133 -10.08 -4.85 9.19
N THR A 134 -10.10 -4.98 10.51
CA THR A 134 -11.34 -4.92 11.30
C THR A 134 -11.47 -3.66 12.16
N LYS A 135 -10.37 -2.94 12.38
CA LYS A 135 -10.38 -1.72 13.21
C LYS A 135 -10.23 -0.47 12.34
N PRO A 136 -10.85 0.66 12.74
CA PRO A 136 -10.56 1.95 12.13
C PRO A 136 -9.07 2.29 12.27
N PRO A 137 -8.45 2.92 11.27
CA PRO A 137 -7.05 3.29 11.35
C PRO A 137 -6.85 4.46 12.33
N CYS A 138 -5.73 4.47 13.06
CA CYS A 138 -5.47 5.46 14.11
C CYS A 138 -4.19 6.29 13.91
N GLU A 139 -3.13 5.72 13.35
CA GLU A 139 -1.83 6.42 13.23
C GLU A 139 -1.47 6.75 11.78
N GLU A 140 -1.05 5.75 11.00
CA GLU A 140 -0.55 5.94 9.64
C GLU A 140 -1.57 5.40 8.64
N VAL A 141 -2.56 6.23 8.29
CA VAL A 141 -3.60 5.82 7.34
C VAL A 141 -2.99 5.62 5.95
N GLU A 142 -3.19 4.43 5.38
CA GLU A 142 -2.98 4.16 3.97
C GLU A 142 -4.32 3.85 3.29
N VAL A 143 -4.49 4.36 2.07
CA VAL A 143 -5.66 4.10 1.25
C VAL A 143 -5.29 3.08 0.18
N LEU A 144 -6.01 1.96 0.17
CA LEU A 144 -5.93 0.96 -0.89
C LEU A 144 -7.00 1.26 -1.92
N VAL A 145 -6.60 1.57 -3.15
CA VAL A 145 -7.52 1.80 -4.28
C VAL A 145 -7.54 0.55 -5.16
N GLY A 146 -8.68 -0.15 -5.17
CA GLY A 146 -8.92 -1.38 -5.91
C GLY A 146 -9.36 -1.15 -7.35
N GLY A 147 -8.66 -0.26 -8.05
CA GLY A 147 -8.96 0.15 -9.42
C GLY A 147 -7.94 1.18 -9.92
N PRO A 148 -8.10 1.66 -11.17
CA PRO A 148 -7.25 2.71 -11.72
C PRO A 148 -7.47 4.07 -11.03
N ALA A 149 -6.45 4.93 -11.11
CA ALA A 149 -6.54 6.33 -10.72
C ALA A 149 -5.79 7.21 -11.71
N ASP A 150 -6.30 8.42 -11.93
CA ASP A 150 -5.74 9.37 -12.88
C ASP A 150 -4.78 10.31 -12.16
N VAL A 151 -3.60 10.56 -12.73
CA VAL A 151 -2.68 11.58 -12.22
C VAL A 151 -3.21 12.95 -12.60
N ILE A 152 -3.61 13.74 -11.61
CA ILE A 152 -4.15 15.09 -11.82
C ILE A 152 -3.12 16.19 -11.57
N ALA A 153 -2.09 15.93 -10.76
CA ALA A 153 -0.98 16.84 -10.54
C ALA A 153 0.29 16.13 -10.10
N ILE A 154 1.44 16.76 -10.38
CA ILE A 154 2.74 16.38 -9.84
C ILE A 154 3.03 17.34 -8.70
N ILE A 155 3.02 16.83 -7.46
CA ILE A 155 3.21 17.64 -6.24
C ILE A 155 4.70 17.79 -5.95
N ASP A 156 5.45 16.71 -6.14
CA ASP A 156 6.89 16.69 -6.00
C ASP A 156 7.47 15.70 -7.02
N PRO A 157 8.32 16.14 -7.95
CA PRO A 157 8.85 15.26 -8.99
C PRO A 157 9.89 14.25 -8.48
N GLY A 158 10.27 14.31 -7.20
CA GLY A 158 11.32 13.47 -6.61
C GLY A 158 12.73 13.90 -7.05
N GLN A 159 13.74 13.21 -6.51
CA GLN A 159 15.14 13.39 -6.90
C GLN A 159 15.49 12.36 -7.99
N ARG A 160 16.29 12.77 -8.98
CA ARG A 160 16.81 11.87 -10.02
C ARG A 160 18.09 11.20 -9.58
#